data_AF-A0AAU4ZEV8-F1
#
_entry.id   AF-A0AAU4ZEV8-F1
#
_cell.length_a   1.000
_cell.length_b   1.000
_cell.length_c   1.000
_cell.angle_alpha   90.00
_cell.angle_beta   90.00
_cell.angle_gamma   90.00
#
_symmetry.space_group_name_H-M   'P 1'
#
loop_
_entity.id
_entity.type
_entity.pdbx_description
1 polymer ?
#
loop_
_entity_poly.entity_id
_entity_poly.type
_entity_poly.pdbx_seq_one_letter_code
_entity_poly.pdbx_strand_id
1 'polypeptide(L)'
;MTTLIVLAVIAAWLYQHRTKNSTPGAGASAEARARQLRTPAVRVAEALSIPTQRGKEAARYKAGAEGERRTAARIDPLRREGWTILHDLALPTGKANVDHLAISPTGVVIMPDTKRWSARFQIRTIGGRLFHGDVDVTNRLNGVRHETRTIAKALGVPVIPLIVMDGAPIEGGELTFDGIRIVPAERAPETLRQLGRAQTGRDARALATRATHLFPSHTRKHQ
;
A
#
# COMPACT_ATOMS: atom_id res chain seq x y z
N MET A 1 -43.48 -7.53 17.61
CA MET A 1 -42.92 -8.04 16.33
C MET A 1 -42.43 -6.92 15.41
N THR A 2 -43.11 -5.77 15.37
CA THR A 2 -42.76 -4.57 14.58
C THR A 2 -41.44 -3.89 14.99
N THR A 3 -41.11 -3.84 16.27
CA THR A 3 -39.88 -3.20 16.79
C THR A 3 -38.59 -3.90 16.36
N LEU A 4 -38.59 -5.23 16.25
CA LEU A 4 -37.44 -6.02 15.80
C LEU A 4 -37.17 -5.84 14.30
N ILE A 5 -38.22 -5.68 13.50
CA ILE A 5 -38.11 -5.44 12.06
C ILE A 5 -37.55 -4.03 11.80
N VAL A 6 -38.00 -3.02 12.55
CA VAL A 6 -37.48 -1.65 12.45
C VAL A 6 -35.99 -1.58 12.85
N LEU A 7 -35.59 -2.26 13.92
CA LEU A 7 -34.17 -2.34 14.33
C LEU A 7 -33.31 -3.07 13.29
N ALA A 8 -33.81 -4.15 12.68
CA ALA A 8 -33.10 -4.86 11.63
C ALA A 8 -32.94 -4.02 10.35
N VAL A 9 -33.97 -3.25 9.98
CA VAL A 9 -33.92 -2.31 8.84
C VAL A 9 -32.99 -1.14 9.13
N ILE A 10 -33.00 -0.56 10.34
CA ILE A 10 -32.06 0.50 10.74
C ILE A 10 -30.64 -0.04 10.80
N ALA A 11 -30.42 -1.25 11.32
CA ALA A 11 -29.11 -1.90 11.31
C ALA A 11 -28.63 -2.19 9.89
N ALA A 12 -29.51 -2.66 8.99
CA ALA A 12 -29.21 -2.89 7.58
C ALA A 12 -28.94 -1.57 6.83
N TRP A 13 -29.70 -0.51 7.13
CA TRP A 13 -29.53 0.81 6.57
C TRP A 13 -28.22 1.45 7.06
N LEU A 14 -27.94 1.45 8.37
CA LEU A 14 -26.66 1.89 8.95
C LEU A 14 -25.50 1.04 8.41
N TYR A 15 -25.69 -0.26 8.18
CA TYR A 15 -24.70 -1.14 7.57
C TYR A 15 -24.41 -0.79 6.11
N GLN A 16 -25.44 -0.56 5.30
CA GLN A 16 -25.31 -0.10 3.92
C GLN A 16 -24.76 1.32 3.82
N HIS A 17 -25.06 2.18 4.80
CA HIS A 17 -24.61 3.57 4.79
C HIS A 17 -23.16 3.72 5.30
N ARG A 18 -22.75 2.91 6.28
CA ARG A 18 -21.38 2.90 6.83
C ARG A 18 -20.36 2.22 5.91
N THR A 19 -20.81 1.43 4.93
CA THR A 19 -19.95 0.81 3.91
C THR A 19 -19.62 1.74 2.74
N LYS A 20 -20.36 2.84 2.56
CA LYS A 20 -20.13 3.82 1.48
C LYS A 20 -19.05 4.88 1.78
N ASN A 21 -18.69 5.08 3.05
CA ASN A 21 -17.70 6.10 3.44
C ASN A 21 -16.31 5.47 3.65
N SER A 22 -15.66 5.03 2.57
CA SER A 22 -14.22 4.74 2.63
C SER A 22 -13.47 6.06 2.43
N THR A 23 -12.99 6.66 3.53
CA THR A 23 -12.13 7.85 3.45
C THR A 23 -10.89 7.51 2.61
N PRO A 24 -10.56 8.30 1.58
CA PRO A 24 -9.33 8.11 0.82
C PRO A 24 -8.11 8.14 1.75
N GLY A 25 -7.16 7.23 1.54
CA GLY A 25 -5.96 7.15 2.38
C GLY A 25 -5.25 5.82 2.25
N ALA A 26 -4.06 5.71 2.86
CA ALA A 26 -3.26 4.49 2.83
C ALA A 26 -4.05 3.29 3.36
N GLY A 27 -3.99 2.16 2.66
CA GLY A 27 -4.71 0.94 3.00
C GLY A 27 -6.21 0.98 2.70
N ALA A 28 -6.78 2.05 2.13
CA ALA A 28 -8.23 2.16 1.96
C ALA A 28 -8.79 1.10 0.99
N SER A 29 -8.14 0.88 -0.16
CA SER A 29 -8.51 -0.18 -1.11
C SER A 29 -8.40 -1.58 -0.52
N ALA A 30 -7.30 -1.87 0.18
CA ALA A 30 -7.09 -3.16 0.84
C ALA A 30 -8.14 -3.40 1.95
N GLU A 31 -8.46 -2.38 2.75
CA GLU A 31 -9.51 -2.48 3.78
C GLU A 31 -10.91 -2.68 3.14
N ALA A 32 -11.21 -1.96 2.05
CA ALA A 32 -12.46 -2.15 1.32
C ALA A 32 -12.59 -3.60 0.79
N ARG A 33 -11.50 -4.15 0.25
CA ARG A 33 -11.46 -5.55 -0.20
C ARG A 33 -11.62 -6.54 0.95
N ALA A 34 -10.98 -6.30 2.10
CA ALA A 34 -11.15 -7.10 3.30
C ALA A 34 -12.62 -7.15 3.78
N ARG A 35 -13.33 -6.01 3.69
CA ARG A 35 -14.76 -5.95 4.02
C ARG A 35 -15.64 -6.71 3.04
N GLN A 36 -15.37 -6.60 1.74
CA GLN A 36 -16.10 -7.32 0.68
C GLN A 36 -16.00 -8.85 0.83
N LEU A 37 -14.82 -9.35 1.23
CA LEU A 37 -14.59 -10.78 1.42
C LEU A 37 -15.29 -11.35 2.67
N ARG A 38 -15.54 -10.53 3.70
CA ARG A 38 -16.28 -10.92 4.92
C ARG A 38 -17.80 -10.81 4.74
N THR A 39 -18.33 -11.67 3.87
CA THR A 39 -19.79 -11.84 3.70
C THR A 39 -20.46 -12.34 4.98
N PRO A 40 -21.79 -12.22 5.15
CA PRO A 40 -22.49 -12.72 6.34
C PRO A 40 -22.16 -14.19 6.66
N ALA A 41 -22.14 -15.07 5.66
CA ALA A 41 -21.77 -16.48 5.83
C ALA A 41 -20.34 -16.66 6.36
N VAL A 42 -19.38 -15.87 5.86
CA VAL A 42 -17.99 -15.91 6.32
C VAL A 42 -17.90 -15.45 7.78
N ARG A 43 -18.66 -14.42 8.19
CA ARG A 43 -18.67 -13.93 9.57
C ARG A 43 -19.27 -14.94 10.55
N VAL A 44 -20.36 -15.61 10.16
CA VAL A 44 -20.95 -16.68 10.96
C VAL A 44 -19.95 -17.83 11.12
N ALA A 45 -19.29 -18.24 10.04
CA ALA A 45 -18.24 -19.26 10.11
C ALA A 45 -17.09 -18.85 11.05
N GLU A 46 -16.58 -17.61 10.94
CA GLU A 46 -15.53 -17.09 11.83
C GLU A 46 -15.99 -17.04 13.31
N ALA A 47 -17.24 -16.65 13.59
CA ALA A 47 -17.79 -16.63 14.95
C ALA A 47 -17.85 -18.04 15.58
N LEU A 48 -18.01 -19.07 14.75
CA LEU A 48 -17.96 -20.47 15.14
C LEU A 48 -16.54 -21.07 15.05
N SER A 49 -15.50 -20.24 14.86
CA SER A 49 -14.11 -20.67 14.68
C SER A 49 -13.88 -21.62 13.49
N ILE A 50 -14.75 -21.58 12.49
CA ILE A 50 -14.63 -22.37 11.26
C ILE A 50 -13.78 -21.59 10.24
N PRO A 51 -12.58 -22.07 9.86
CA PRO A 51 -11.72 -21.36 8.93
C PRO A 51 -12.28 -21.39 7.51
N THR A 52 -12.37 -20.24 6.85
CA THR A 52 -12.75 -20.13 5.44
C THR A 52 -11.62 -19.53 4.61
N GLN A 53 -11.53 -19.89 3.33
CA GLN A 53 -10.53 -19.29 2.43
C GLN A 53 -10.73 -17.78 2.28
N ARG A 54 -12.00 -17.34 2.15
CA ARG A 54 -12.34 -15.91 2.09
C ARG A 54 -11.99 -15.16 3.37
N GLY A 55 -12.18 -15.76 4.55
CA GLY A 55 -11.77 -15.18 5.83
C GLY A 55 -10.26 -15.00 5.93
N LYS A 56 -9.49 -16.02 5.52
CA LYS A 56 -8.02 -15.95 5.43
C LYS A 56 -7.57 -14.84 4.47
N GLU A 57 -8.19 -14.75 3.30
CA GLU A 57 -7.91 -13.70 2.32
C GLU A 57 -8.25 -12.31 2.88
N ALA A 58 -9.41 -12.15 3.53
CA ALA A 58 -9.80 -10.90 4.17
C ALA A 58 -8.85 -10.48 5.29
N ALA A 59 -8.32 -11.43 6.06
CA ALA A 59 -7.31 -11.17 7.07
C ALA A 59 -5.99 -10.69 6.45
N ARG A 60 -5.57 -11.27 5.32
CA ARG A 60 -4.37 -10.82 4.58
C ARG A 60 -4.52 -9.39 4.07
N TYR A 61 -5.65 -9.05 3.45
CA TYR A 61 -5.92 -7.68 3.00
C TYR A 61 -5.94 -6.68 4.16
N LYS A 62 -6.57 -7.05 5.29
CA LYS A 62 -6.58 -6.20 6.49
C LYS A 62 -5.16 -5.98 7.03
N ALA A 63 -4.35 -7.03 7.11
CA ALA A 63 -2.96 -6.92 7.56
C ALA A 63 -2.14 -6.01 6.63
N GLY A 64 -2.32 -6.13 5.31
CA GLY A 64 -1.72 -5.24 4.31
C GLY A 64 -2.10 -3.77 4.54
N ALA A 65 -3.40 -3.49 4.64
CA ALA A 65 -3.93 -2.14 4.90
C ALA A 65 -3.35 -1.51 6.18
N GLU A 66 -3.19 -2.30 7.24
CA GLU A 66 -2.54 -1.85 8.47
C GLU A 66 -1.05 -1.54 8.29
N GLY A 67 -0.35 -2.30 7.44
CA GLY A 67 1.04 -2.02 7.08
C GLY A 67 1.17 -0.70 6.31
N GLU A 68 0.36 -0.52 5.27
CA GLU A 68 0.30 0.73 4.50
C GLU A 68 0.00 1.96 5.39
N ARG A 69 -0.94 1.83 6.33
CA ARG A 69 -1.24 2.88 7.32
C ARG A 69 -0.04 3.19 8.23
N ARG A 70 0.71 2.18 8.66
CA ARG A 70 1.92 2.37 9.48
C ARG A 70 3.05 3.01 8.69
N THR A 71 3.23 2.66 7.43
CA THR A 71 4.18 3.31 6.53
C THR A 71 3.78 4.77 6.32
N ALA A 72 2.51 5.04 5.98
CA ALA A 72 1.99 6.40 5.82
C ALA A 72 2.27 7.28 7.04
N ALA A 73 1.96 6.78 8.24
CA ALA A 73 2.20 7.51 9.48
C ALA A 73 3.69 7.85 9.70
N ARG A 74 4.61 6.98 9.26
CA ARG A 74 6.07 7.21 9.38
C ARG A 74 6.56 8.28 8.41
N ILE A 75 6.02 8.29 7.19
CA ILE A 75 6.47 9.21 6.14
C ILE A 75 5.72 10.54 6.15
N ASP A 76 4.56 10.64 6.80
CA ASP A 76 3.75 11.86 6.89
C ASP A 76 4.50 13.10 7.39
N PRO A 77 5.42 13.01 8.39
CA PRO A 77 6.23 14.16 8.81
C PRO A 77 7.02 14.82 7.68
N LEU A 78 7.41 14.08 6.63
CA LEU A 78 8.13 14.62 5.48
C LEU A 78 7.31 15.70 4.74
N ARG A 79 5.98 15.72 4.86
CA ARG A 79 5.15 16.80 4.30
C ARG A 79 5.56 18.18 4.83
N ARG A 80 5.97 18.25 6.10
CA ARG A 80 6.48 19.50 6.72
C ARG A 80 7.83 19.94 6.13
N GLU A 81 8.54 19.01 5.50
CA GLU A 81 9.80 19.25 4.78
C GLU A 81 9.57 19.55 3.30
N GLY A 82 8.33 19.81 2.88
CA GLY A 82 7.97 20.17 1.50
C GLY A 82 7.72 18.98 0.57
N TRP A 83 7.69 17.76 1.10
CA TRP A 83 7.34 16.58 0.30
C TRP A 83 5.85 16.54 -0.04
N THR A 84 5.54 16.14 -1.27
CA THR A 84 4.18 15.71 -1.61
C THR A 84 4.12 14.19 -1.45
N ILE A 85 3.20 13.72 -0.63
CA ILE A 85 2.91 12.28 -0.48
C ILE A 85 1.48 12.03 -0.93
N LEU A 86 1.30 11.08 -1.83
CA LEU A 86 0.01 10.63 -2.31
C LEU A 86 -0.17 9.16 -1.91
N HIS A 87 -1.40 8.77 -1.61
CA HIS A 87 -1.74 7.46 -1.07
C HIS A 87 -2.81 6.78 -1.91
N ASP A 88 -2.76 5.45 -1.98
CA ASP A 88 -3.80 4.60 -2.56
C ASP A 88 -4.23 5.06 -3.96
N LEU A 89 -3.22 5.18 -4.84
CA LEU A 89 -3.38 5.75 -6.17
C LEU A 89 -3.85 4.70 -7.17
N ALA A 90 -4.87 5.03 -7.97
CA ALA A 90 -5.27 4.18 -9.08
C ALA A 90 -4.30 4.35 -10.26
N LEU A 91 -3.85 3.23 -10.82
CA LEU A 91 -3.14 3.28 -12.10
C LEU A 91 -4.11 3.58 -13.26
N PRO A 92 -3.62 4.21 -14.35
CA PRO A 92 -4.46 4.53 -15.51
C PRO A 92 -5.07 3.28 -16.13
N THR A 93 -4.29 2.21 -16.21
CA THR A 93 -4.68 0.91 -16.74
C THR A 93 -4.75 -0.14 -15.64
N GLY A 94 -5.74 -1.04 -15.71
CA GLY A 94 -5.90 -2.15 -14.77
C GLY A 94 -6.64 -1.80 -13.48
N LYS A 95 -6.68 -2.77 -12.56
CA LYS A 95 -7.37 -2.68 -11.26
C LYS A 95 -6.43 -2.50 -10.07
N ALA A 96 -5.12 -2.51 -10.31
CA ALA A 96 -4.10 -2.37 -9.28
C ALA A 96 -4.04 -0.94 -8.74
N ASN A 97 -3.74 -0.83 -7.44
CA ASN A 97 -3.45 0.41 -6.76
C ASN A 97 -1.95 0.48 -6.43
N VAL A 98 -1.46 1.70 -6.20
CA VAL A 98 -0.12 1.98 -5.69
C VAL A 98 -0.26 2.55 -4.30
N ASP A 99 0.42 1.95 -3.32
CA ASP A 99 0.30 2.30 -1.91
C ASP A 99 0.66 3.78 -1.65
N HIS A 100 1.83 4.18 -2.17
CA HIS A 100 2.40 5.51 -1.97
C HIS A 100 3.13 6.04 -3.20
N LEU A 101 3.03 7.35 -3.41
CA LEU A 101 3.93 8.10 -4.29
C LEU A 101 4.46 9.30 -3.52
N ALA A 102 5.79 9.40 -3.40
CA ALA A 102 6.47 10.47 -2.72
C ALA A 102 7.24 11.32 -3.74
N ILE A 103 7.01 12.62 -3.73
CA ILE A 103 7.69 13.59 -4.56
C ILE A 103 8.49 14.51 -3.64
N SER A 104 9.81 14.50 -3.79
CA SER A 104 10.71 15.33 -3.00
C SER A 104 10.59 16.81 -3.40
N PRO A 105 11.01 17.75 -2.54
CA PRO A 105 11.10 19.17 -2.88
C PRO A 105 11.98 19.45 -4.11
N THR A 106 12.93 18.56 -4.41
CA THR A 106 13.87 18.64 -5.54
C THR A 106 13.33 18.02 -6.84
N GLY A 107 12.10 17.48 -6.83
CA GLY A 107 11.44 16.88 -8.00
C GLY A 107 11.81 15.41 -8.29
N VAL A 108 12.39 14.70 -7.32
CA VAL A 108 12.58 13.24 -7.38
C VAL A 108 11.26 12.55 -7.06
N VAL A 109 10.91 11.54 -7.85
CA VAL A 109 9.71 10.71 -7.62
C VAL A 109 10.15 9.34 -7.12
N ILE A 110 9.64 8.95 -5.96
CA ILE A 110 9.85 7.65 -5.35
C ILE A 110 8.49 6.98 -5.16
N MET A 111 8.41 5.68 -5.42
CA MET A 111 7.23 4.85 -5.19
C MET A 111 7.49 3.86 -4.05
N PRO A 112 7.19 4.22 -2.80
CA PRO A 112 7.17 3.28 -1.69
C PRO A 112 6.01 2.29 -1.83
N ASP A 113 6.34 1.01 -1.92
CA ASP A 113 5.38 -0.11 -1.87
C ASP A 113 5.57 -0.84 -0.53
N THR A 114 4.49 -0.99 0.22
CA THR A 114 4.55 -1.59 1.56
C THR A 114 4.29 -3.09 1.48
N LYS A 115 5.26 -3.89 1.96
CA LYS A 115 5.09 -5.33 2.11
C LYS A 115 5.04 -5.66 3.60
N ARG A 116 3.89 -6.13 4.06
CA ARG A 116 3.74 -6.66 5.43
C ARG A 116 3.96 -8.17 5.46
N TRP A 117 5.12 -8.60 5.94
CA TRP A 117 5.46 -10.01 6.10
C TRP A 117 5.67 -10.36 7.58
N SER A 118 5.58 -11.65 7.91
CA SER A 118 5.73 -12.12 9.29
C SER A 118 7.12 -11.80 9.84
N ALA A 119 7.17 -11.21 11.03
CA ALA A 119 8.41 -10.94 11.77
C ALA A 119 9.14 -12.22 12.22
N ARG A 120 8.47 -13.38 12.15
CA ARG A 120 9.05 -14.67 12.53
C ARG A 120 10.19 -15.11 11.60
N PHE A 121 10.18 -14.65 10.35
CA PHE A 121 11.16 -15.09 9.35
C PHE A 121 11.88 -13.89 8.75
N GLN A 122 13.18 -14.05 8.54
CA GLN A 122 14.05 -13.04 7.97
C GLN A 122 13.99 -13.06 6.44
N ILE A 123 14.22 -11.89 5.84
CA ILE A 123 14.44 -11.73 4.40
C ILE A 123 15.93 -11.76 4.10
N ARG A 124 16.32 -12.60 3.14
CA ARG A 124 17.71 -12.78 2.72
C ARG A 124 17.79 -13.09 1.22
N THR A 125 18.96 -12.88 0.64
CA THR A 125 19.22 -13.25 -0.76
C THR A 125 20.16 -14.44 -0.81
N ILE A 126 19.75 -15.52 -1.48
CA ILE A 126 20.57 -16.73 -1.66
C ILE A 126 20.61 -17.06 -3.15
N GLY A 127 21.81 -17.15 -3.73
CA GLY A 127 21.99 -17.52 -5.14
C GLY A 127 21.20 -16.61 -6.11
N GLY A 128 21.12 -15.31 -5.83
CA GLY A 128 20.39 -14.34 -6.66
C GLY A 128 18.85 -14.39 -6.52
N ARG A 129 18.33 -15.15 -5.55
CA ARG A 129 16.88 -15.28 -5.28
C ARG A 129 16.53 -14.71 -3.92
N LEU A 130 15.34 -14.14 -3.79
CA LEU A 130 14.86 -13.53 -2.54
C LEU A 130 14.09 -14.56 -1.73
N PHE A 131 14.44 -14.73 -0.46
CA PHE A 131 13.80 -15.68 0.45
C PHE A 131 13.19 -14.97 1.67
N HIS A 132 12.08 -15.50 2.16
CA HIS A 132 11.49 -15.16 3.46
C HIS A 132 11.43 -16.44 4.30
N GLY A 133 12.39 -16.60 5.22
CA GLY A 133 12.71 -17.92 5.78
C GLY A 133 13.17 -18.86 4.66
N ASP A 134 12.53 -20.02 4.52
CA ASP A 134 12.88 -21.02 3.49
C ASP A 134 11.99 -20.94 2.24
N VAL A 135 11.11 -19.94 2.18
CA VAL A 135 10.18 -19.73 1.07
C VAL A 135 10.79 -18.75 0.08
N ASP A 136 10.91 -19.16 -1.19
CA ASP A 136 11.26 -18.26 -2.27
C ASP A 136 10.11 -17.26 -2.53
N VAL A 137 10.45 -15.99 -2.47
CA VAL A 137 9.55 -14.86 -2.69
C VAL A 137 10.02 -13.92 -3.81
N THR A 138 10.96 -14.36 -4.65
CA THR A 138 11.54 -13.62 -5.79
C THR A 138 10.44 -12.97 -6.65
N ASN A 139 9.45 -13.76 -7.03
CA ASN A 139 8.36 -13.30 -7.90
C ASN A 139 7.40 -12.31 -7.23
N ARG A 140 7.44 -12.15 -5.90
CA ARG A 140 6.55 -11.25 -5.17
C ARG A 140 6.88 -9.77 -5.41
N LEU A 141 8.04 -9.46 -5.97
CA LEU A 141 8.44 -8.09 -6.30
C LEU A 141 8.20 -7.72 -7.77
N ASN A 142 7.75 -8.65 -8.62
CA ASN A 142 7.57 -8.42 -10.05
C ASN A 142 6.55 -7.29 -10.35
N GLY A 143 5.50 -7.18 -9.54
CA GLY A 143 4.46 -6.14 -9.69
C GLY A 143 5.03 -4.72 -9.57
N VAL A 144 5.92 -4.51 -8.61
CA VAL A 144 6.49 -3.18 -8.27
C VAL A 144 7.21 -2.56 -9.48
N ARG A 145 7.93 -3.36 -10.27
CA ARG A 145 8.58 -2.88 -11.50
C ARG A 145 7.58 -2.42 -12.55
N HIS A 146 6.51 -3.18 -12.73
CA HIS A 146 5.49 -2.87 -13.72
C HIS A 146 4.74 -1.58 -13.36
N GLU A 147 4.38 -1.45 -12.09
CA GLU A 147 3.72 -0.25 -11.54
C GLU A 147 4.63 0.98 -11.65
N THR A 148 5.89 0.86 -11.21
CA THR A 148 6.89 1.93 -11.33
C THR A 148 7.05 2.41 -12.77
N ARG A 149 7.19 1.49 -13.73
CA ARG A 149 7.31 1.83 -15.16
C ARG A 149 6.05 2.51 -15.70
N THR A 150 4.88 2.07 -15.26
CA THR A 150 3.60 2.68 -15.65
C THR A 150 3.50 4.13 -15.16
N ILE A 151 3.86 4.38 -13.90
CA ILE A 151 3.88 5.74 -13.34
C ILE A 151 4.91 6.60 -14.05
N ALA A 152 6.13 6.08 -14.25
CA ALA A 152 7.20 6.80 -14.92
C ALA A 152 6.80 7.22 -16.34
N LYS A 153 6.20 6.31 -17.10
CA LYS A 153 5.69 6.59 -18.46
C LYS A 153 4.60 7.67 -18.44
N ALA A 154 3.64 7.59 -17.53
CA ALA A 154 2.53 8.55 -17.44
C ALA A 154 2.98 9.95 -16.99
N LEU A 155 3.94 10.03 -16.05
CA LEU A 155 4.52 11.31 -15.60
C LEU A 155 5.58 11.86 -16.55
N GLY A 156 6.19 11.03 -17.40
CA GLY A 156 7.31 11.42 -18.25
C GLY A 156 8.60 11.69 -17.48
N VAL A 157 8.76 11.12 -16.28
CA VAL A 157 9.95 11.27 -15.44
C VAL A 157 10.34 9.92 -14.83
N PRO A 158 11.63 9.70 -14.50
CA PRO A 158 12.05 8.51 -13.77
C PRO A 158 11.37 8.41 -12.39
N VAL A 159 10.99 7.19 -12.01
CA VAL A 159 10.42 6.87 -10.70
C VAL A 159 11.30 5.82 -10.04
N ILE A 160 11.70 6.06 -8.79
CA ILE A 160 12.54 5.15 -8.02
C ILE A 160 11.64 4.17 -7.24
N PRO A 161 11.70 2.85 -7.49
CA PRO A 161 10.97 1.87 -6.68
C PRO A 161 11.63 1.72 -5.31
N LEU A 162 10.82 1.64 -4.25
CA LEU A 162 11.28 1.38 -2.89
C LEU A 162 10.34 0.37 -2.23
N ILE A 163 10.87 -0.74 -1.72
CA ILE A 163 10.10 -1.64 -0.87
C ILE A 163 10.28 -1.23 0.58
N VAL A 164 9.15 -0.99 1.24
CA VAL A 164 9.05 -0.75 2.67
C VAL A 164 8.56 -2.03 3.34
N MET A 165 9.44 -2.68 4.08
CA MET A 165 9.14 -3.94 4.78
C MET A 165 8.60 -3.67 6.17
N ASP A 166 7.35 -4.07 6.41
CA ASP A 166 6.69 -3.95 7.70
C ASP A 166 6.61 -5.33 8.36
N GLY A 167 7.47 -5.54 9.37
CA GLY A 167 7.46 -6.74 10.21
C GLY A 167 8.65 -7.67 10.01
N ALA A 168 8.91 -8.14 8.79
CA ALA A 168 9.99 -9.10 8.56
C ALA A 168 11.39 -8.45 8.71
N PRO A 169 12.28 -9.00 9.55
CA PRO A 169 13.66 -8.52 9.63
C PRO A 169 14.38 -8.77 8.31
N ILE A 170 15.32 -7.87 7.97
CA ILE A 170 16.11 -7.97 6.73
C ILE A 170 17.56 -8.29 7.12
N GLU A 171 18.16 -9.27 6.45
CA GLU A 171 19.59 -9.57 6.59
C GLU A 171 20.44 -8.34 6.23
N GLY A 172 21.33 -7.95 7.16
CA GLY A 172 22.11 -6.71 7.04
C GLY A 172 21.32 -5.41 7.30
N GLY A 173 20.04 -5.50 7.71
CA GLY A 173 19.20 -4.34 8.05
C GLY A 173 18.63 -3.56 6.87
N GLU A 174 19.12 -3.80 5.65
CA GLU A 174 18.55 -3.41 4.37
C GLU A 174 19.19 -4.28 3.28
N LEU A 175 18.54 -4.40 2.12
CA LEU A 175 19.17 -5.05 0.97
C LEU A 175 18.70 -4.44 -0.34
N THR A 176 19.43 -4.72 -1.41
CA THR A 176 19.00 -4.39 -2.77
C THR A 176 18.78 -5.68 -3.54
N PHE A 177 17.59 -5.83 -4.13
CA PHE A 177 17.25 -6.98 -4.94
C PHE A 177 16.85 -6.51 -6.33
N ASP A 178 17.60 -6.94 -7.35
CA ASP A 178 17.34 -6.58 -8.76
C ASP A 178 17.32 -5.03 -8.99
N GLY A 179 18.08 -4.28 -8.18
CA GLY A 179 18.11 -2.80 -8.22
C GLY A 179 16.94 -2.11 -7.51
N ILE A 180 16.07 -2.84 -6.80
CA ILE A 180 15.07 -2.27 -5.89
C ILE A 180 15.62 -2.34 -4.47
N ARG A 181 15.64 -1.19 -3.78
CA ARG A 181 16.03 -1.13 -2.38
C ARG A 181 14.88 -1.64 -1.50
N ILE A 182 15.20 -2.49 -0.54
CA ILE A 182 14.28 -3.03 0.46
C ILE A 182 14.77 -2.57 1.83
N VAL A 183 13.94 -1.78 2.52
CA VAL A 183 14.26 -1.22 3.83
C VAL A 183 13.17 -1.57 4.86
N PRO A 184 13.51 -1.66 6.14
CA PRO A 184 12.51 -1.73 7.21
C PRO A 184 11.63 -0.47 7.24
N ALA A 185 10.39 -0.60 7.69
CA ALA A 185 9.42 0.49 7.75
C ALA A 185 9.94 1.72 8.51
N GLU A 186 10.63 1.51 9.63
CA GLU A 186 11.27 2.54 10.44
C GLU A 186 12.34 3.36 9.70
N ARG A 187 13.00 2.78 8.68
CA ARG A 187 14.02 3.46 7.86
C ARG A 187 13.44 4.17 6.64
N ALA A 188 12.13 4.02 6.37
CA ALA A 188 11.50 4.64 5.20
C ALA A 188 11.67 6.17 5.15
N PRO A 189 11.50 6.94 6.24
CA PRO A 189 11.63 8.41 6.18
C PRO A 189 13.05 8.84 5.82
N GLU A 190 14.07 8.23 6.45
CA GLU A 190 15.47 8.53 6.15
C GLU A 190 15.83 8.13 4.72
N THR A 191 15.40 6.95 4.27
CA THR A 191 15.65 6.46 2.91
C THR A 191 15.05 7.40 1.87
N LEU A 192 13.81 7.87 2.10
CA LEU A 192 13.18 8.88 1.24
C LEU A 192 14.01 10.16 1.20
N ARG A 193 14.43 10.69 2.34
CA ARG A 193 15.30 11.88 2.38
C ARG A 193 16.59 11.66 1.58
N GLN A 194 17.25 10.51 1.72
CA GLN A 194 18.48 10.21 0.99
C GLN A 194 18.25 10.18 -0.53
N LEU A 195 17.22 9.46 -1.00
CA LEU A 195 16.88 9.37 -2.42
C LEU A 195 16.42 10.71 -3.00
N GLY A 196 15.72 11.51 -2.20
CA GLY A 196 15.18 12.81 -2.59
C GLY A 196 16.19 13.95 -2.67
N ARG A 197 17.49 13.73 -2.39
CA ARG A 197 18.50 14.80 -2.45
C ARG A 197 18.96 15.15 -3.86
N ALA A 198 18.74 14.27 -4.83
CA ALA A 198 19.17 14.52 -6.20
C ALA A 198 18.47 15.74 -6.79
N GLN A 199 19.24 16.69 -7.32
CA GLN A 199 18.66 17.87 -7.97
C GLN A 199 18.23 17.51 -9.38
N THR A 200 16.93 17.66 -9.65
CA THR A 200 16.35 17.24 -10.93
C THR A 200 16.08 18.39 -11.89
N GLY A 201 16.10 19.64 -11.39
CA GLY A 201 15.69 20.83 -12.15
C GLY A 201 14.18 20.88 -12.47
N ARG A 202 13.39 19.96 -11.94
CA ARG A 202 11.93 19.87 -12.18
C ARG A 202 11.17 20.68 -11.15
N ASP A 203 10.06 21.26 -11.56
CA ASP A 203 9.09 21.86 -10.65
C ASP A 203 8.32 20.74 -9.90
N ALA A 204 8.68 20.53 -8.64
CA ALA A 204 8.05 19.54 -7.77
C ALA A 204 6.54 19.76 -7.58
N ARG A 205 6.09 21.02 -7.56
CA ARG A 205 4.67 21.37 -7.38
C ARG A 205 3.87 21.03 -8.63
N ALA A 206 4.37 21.42 -9.81
CA ALA A 206 3.74 21.06 -11.08
C ALA A 206 3.67 19.53 -11.25
N LEU A 207 4.73 18.81 -10.85
CA LEU A 207 4.77 17.36 -10.89
C LEU A 207 3.75 16.72 -9.94
N ALA A 208 3.61 17.25 -8.73
CA ALA A 208 2.59 16.82 -7.76
C ALA A 208 1.16 17.03 -8.27
N THR A 209 0.88 18.19 -8.88
CA THR A 209 -0.42 18.47 -9.50
C THR A 209 -0.71 17.49 -10.64
N ARG A 210 0.26 17.26 -11.52
CA ARG A 210 0.13 16.28 -12.61
C ARG A 210 -0.10 14.87 -12.10
N ALA A 211 0.63 14.43 -11.07
CA ALA A 211 0.45 13.13 -10.45
C ALA A 211 -0.94 12.96 -9.84
N THR A 212 -1.44 13.97 -9.13
CA THR A 212 -2.79 13.96 -8.53
C THR A 212 -3.88 13.83 -9.60
N HIS A 213 -3.71 14.48 -10.76
CA HIS A 213 -4.67 14.40 -11.86
C HIS A 213 -4.62 13.04 -12.58
N LEU A 214 -3.42 12.52 -12.86
CA LEU A 214 -3.25 11.26 -13.58
C LEU A 214 -3.61 10.03 -12.75
N PHE A 215 -3.41 10.10 -11.44
CA PHE A 215 -3.61 9.00 -10.52
C PHE A 215 -4.57 9.45 -9.40
N PRO A 216 -5.90 9.45 -9.66
CA PRO A 216 -6.87 9.71 -8.61
C PRO A 216 -6.81 8.61 -7.54
N SER A 217 -7.29 8.89 -6.34
CA SER A 217 -7.39 7.84 -5.30
C SER A 217 -8.28 6.69 -5.80
N HIS A 218 -7.85 5.46 -5.58
CA HIS A 218 -8.54 4.26 -6.08
C HIS A 218 -9.98 4.15 -5.59
N THR A 219 -10.22 4.48 -4.32
CA THR A 219 -11.57 4.60 -3.76
C THR A 219 -12.48 5.58 -4.51
N ARG A 220 -11.95 6.61 -5.17
CA ARG A 220 -12.72 7.57 -5.99
C ARG A 220 -12.95 7.11 -7.43
N LYS A 221 -12.08 6.28 -8.00
CA LYS A 221 -12.22 5.76 -9.38
C LYS A 221 -13.37 4.75 -9.52
N HIS A 222 -13.74 4.09 -8.42
CA HIS A 222 -14.73 3.01 -8.40
C HIS A 222 -15.99 3.32 -7.57
N GLN A 223 -16.20 4.59 -7.21
CA GLN A 223 -17.51 5.12 -6.79
C GLN A 223 -18.31 5.49 -8.03
#